data_AF-A0A8C8ZWZ5-F1
#
_entry.id   AF-A0A8C8ZWZ5-F1
#
_cell.length_a   1.000
_cell.length_b   1.000
_cell.length_c   1.000
_cell.angle_alpha   90.00
_cell.angle_beta   90.00
_cell.angle_gamma   90.00
#
_symmetry.space_group_name_H-M   'P 1'
#
loop_
_entity.id
_entity.type
_entity.pdbx_description
1 polymer ?
#
loop_
_entity_poly.entity_id
_entity_poly.type
_entity_poly.pdbx_seq_one_letter_code
_entity_poly.pdbx_strand_id
1 'polypeptide(L)'
;QLLLLLLAFFLPPGAEADEIIGGHEAKPHSRPYMAFLQIWHQGTQKRCGGFLIREDFVLTAAHCWGSWRKRPGGRQPWGPSSCPVAKPGW
;
A
#
# COMPACT_ATOMS: atom_id res chain seq x y z
N GLN A 1 -22.94 -24.30 25.82
CA GLN A 1 -21.78 -23.48 26.23
C GLN A 1 -20.42 -24.11 25.89
N LEU A 2 -20.11 -25.33 26.35
CA LEU A 2 -18.83 -26.01 26.08
C LEU A 2 -18.47 -26.18 24.59
N LEU A 3 -19.48 -26.44 23.74
CA LEU A 3 -19.30 -26.57 22.29
C LEU A 3 -18.85 -25.25 21.63
N LEU A 4 -19.34 -24.11 22.12
CA LEU A 4 -18.96 -22.78 21.61
C LEU A 4 -17.52 -22.42 21.99
N LEU A 5 -17.07 -22.84 23.18
CA LEU A 5 -15.70 -22.62 23.65
C LEU A 5 -14.68 -23.46 22.84
N LEU A 6 -15.04 -24.70 22.50
CA LEU A 6 -14.21 -25.56 21.64
C LEU A 6 -14.08 -24.96 20.23
N LEU A 7 -15.17 -24.46 19.64
CA LEU A 7 -15.14 -23.82 18.32
C LEU A 7 -14.28 -22.54 18.31
N ALA A 8 -14.30 -21.75 19.38
CA ALA A 8 -13.46 -20.56 19.50
C ALA A 8 -11.95 -20.88 19.55
N PHE A 9 -11.57 -22.05 20.09
CA PHE A 9 -10.17 -22.49 20.15
C PHE A 9 -9.66 -23.03 18.79
N PHE A 10 -10.57 -23.56 17.97
CA PHE A 10 -10.26 -24.02 16.62
C PHE A 10 -10.39 -22.93 15.54
N LEU A 11 -10.95 -21.76 15.88
CA LEU A 11 -10.88 -20.60 15.00
C LEU A 11 -9.46 -20.03 15.07
N PRO A 12 -8.68 -20.05 13.97
CA PRO A 12 -7.43 -19.30 13.94
C PRO A 12 -7.77 -17.83 14.22
N PRO A 13 -7.07 -17.15 15.16
CA PRO A 13 -7.17 -15.71 15.26
C PRO A 13 -6.88 -15.14 13.87
N GLY A 14 -7.77 -14.26 13.41
CA GLY A 14 -7.81 -13.79 12.02
C GLY A 14 -6.42 -13.55 11.47
N ALA A 15 -6.15 -14.12 10.30
CA ALA A 15 -4.96 -13.79 9.54
C ALA A 15 -5.07 -12.32 9.11
N GLU A 16 -4.63 -11.42 9.99
CA GLU A 16 -4.34 -10.03 9.66
C GLU A 16 -3.13 -10.06 8.71
N ALA A 17 -3.39 -10.21 7.42
CA ALA A 17 -2.37 -10.28 6.36
C ALA A 17 -1.66 -8.93 6.11
N ASP A 18 -1.67 -8.02 7.10
CA ASP A 18 -1.12 -6.68 7.06
C ASP A 18 0.09 -6.51 8.03
N GLU A 19 0.57 -7.59 8.66
CA GLU A 19 1.75 -7.55 9.54
C GLU A 19 3.06 -7.88 8.81
N ILE A 20 4.14 -7.17 9.16
CA ILE A 20 5.50 -7.50 8.72
C ILE A 20 6.02 -8.69 9.56
N ILE A 21 6.23 -9.84 8.91
CA ILE A 21 6.70 -11.07 9.56
C ILE A 21 8.02 -10.83 10.31
N GLY A 22 8.05 -11.13 11.61
CA GLY A 22 9.21 -10.93 12.47
C GLY A 22 9.53 -9.46 12.79
N GLY A 23 8.60 -8.55 12.46
CA GLY A 23 8.70 -7.13 12.76
C GLY A 23 8.28 -6.79 14.19
N HIS A 24 8.38 -5.49 14.47
CA HIS A 24 7.77 -4.85 15.63
C HIS A 24 7.24 -3.49 15.20
N GLU A 25 6.33 -2.94 15.98
CA GLU A 25 5.76 -1.61 15.71
C GLU A 25 6.87 -0.56 15.65
N ALA A 26 6.91 0.20 14.56
CA ALA A 26 7.85 1.30 14.42
C ALA A 26 7.44 2.45 15.34
N LYS A 27 8.40 3.07 16.02
CA LYS A 27 8.13 4.30 16.79
C LYS A 27 7.45 5.33 15.89
N PRO A 28 6.39 6.04 16.34
CA PRO A 28 5.72 7.06 15.55
C PRO A 28 6.71 8.06 14.95
N HIS A 29 6.52 8.37 13.67
CA HIS A 29 7.38 9.26 12.87
C HIS A 29 8.87 8.88 12.77
N SER A 30 9.29 7.68 13.21
CA SER A 30 10.68 7.22 13.04
C SER A 30 11.05 6.89 11.60
N ARG A 31 10.05 6.72 10.73
CA ARG A 31 10.20 6.45 9.30
C ARG A 31 9.44 7.50 8.47
N PRO A 32 9.88 8.77 8.50
CA PRO A 32 9.14 9.88 7.87
C PRO A 32 9.10 9.79 6.35
N TYR A 33 9.95 8.94 5.75
CA TYR A 33 9.94 8.65 4.33
C TYR A 33 8.91 7.60 3.93
N MET A 34 8.30 6.86 4.87
CA MET A 34 7.36 5.79 4.54
C MET A 34 6.02 6.38 4.07
N ALA A 35 5.51 5.91 2.93
CA ALA A 35 4.26 6.35 2.36
C ALA A 35 3.27 5.20 2.22
N PHE A 36 2.02 5.42 2.64
CA PHE A 36 0.91 4.52 2.37
C PHE A 36 0.18 4.94 1.10
N LEU A 37 0.06 4.02 0.14
CA LEU A 37 -0.53 4.29 -1.16
C LEU A 37 -1.86 3.57 -1.32
N GLN A 38 -2.91 4.34 -1.58
CA GLN A 38 -4.24 3.86 -1.93
C GLN A 38 -4.53 4.18 -3.39
N ILE A 39 -4.45 3.16 -4.24
CA ILE A 39 -4.50 3.30 -5.71
C ILE A 39 -5.80 2.70 -6.22
N TRP A 40 -6.58 3.48 -6.98
CA TRP A 40 -7.78 3.00 -7.64
C TRP A 40 -7.48 2.61 -9.08
N HIS A 41 -7.68 1.34 -9.43
CA HIS A 41 -7.42 0.84 -10.77
C HIS A 41 -8.44 -0.23 -11.17
N GLN A 42 -9.07 -0.05 -12.34
CA GLN A 42 -10.08 -0.99 -12.89
C GLN A 42 -11.20 -1.34 -11.90
N GLY A 43 -11.68 -0.35 -11.14
CA GLY A 43 -12.74 -0.56 -10.15
C GLY A 43 -12.31 -1.29 -8.89
N THR A 44 -11.02 -1.64 -8.75
CA THR A 44 -10.45 -2.22 -7.53
C THR A 44 -9.51 -1.23 -6.86
N GLN A 45 -9.61 -1.15 -5.53
CA GLN A 45 -8.68 -0.40 -4.71
C GLN A 45 -7.50 -1.30 -4.31
N LYS A 46 -6.28 -0.87 -4.60
CA LYS A 46 -5.03 -1.52 -4.17
C LYS A 46 -4.39 -0.71 -3.05
N ARG A 47 -3.81 -1.42 -2.08
CA ARG A 47 -2.96 -0.84 -1.03
C ARG A 47 -1.52 -1.25 -1.31
N CYS A 48 -0.60 -0.29 -1.28
CA CYS A 48 0.82 -0.52 -1.46
C CYS A 48 1.65 0.36 -0.52
N GLY A 49 2.90 -0.01 -0.29
CA GLY A 49 3.89 0.84 0.33
C GLY A 49 4.69 1.67 -0.69
N GLY A 50 5.34 2.72 -0.20
CA GLY A 50 6.26 3.55 -0.97
C GLY A 50 7.22 4.36 -0.10
N PHE A 51 8.12 5.08 -0.75
CA PHE A 51 9.15 5.90 -0.13
C PHE A 51 9.15 7.32 -0.69
N LEU A 52 9.02 8.34 0.16
CA LEU A 52 9.20 9.74 -0.21
C LEU A 52 10.68 9.99 -0.52
N ILE A 53 10.99 10.19 -1.80
CA ILE A 53 12.37 10.47 -2.27
C ILE A 53 12.61 11.95 -2.58
N ARG A 54 11.51 12.70 -2.73
CA ARG A 54 11.43 14.15 -2.90
C ARG A 54 10.07 14.60 -2.39
N GLU A 55 9.94 15.88 -2.02
CA GLU A 55 8.69 16.50 -1.53
C GLU A 55 7.43 16.12 -2.35
N ASP A 56 7.57 15.94 -3.66
CA ASP A 56 6.49 15.63 -4.60
C ASP A 56 6.61 14.27 -5.30
N PHE A 57 7.56 13.41 -4.90
CA PHE A 57 7.76 12.09 -5.53
C PHE A 57 7.84 10.94 -4.51
N VAL A 58 6.98 9.94 -4.71
CA VAL A 58 7.01 8.65 -4.01
C VAL A 58 7.51 7.54 -4.93
N LEU A 59 8.57 6.85 -4.51
CA LEU A 59 9.04 5.62 -5.14
C LEU A 59 8.21 4.42 -4.66
N THR A 60 7.70 3.60 -5.59
CA THR A 60 6.90 2.40 -5.30
C THR A 60 7.12 1.31 -6.34
N ALA A 61 6.56 0.12 -6.10
CA ALA A 61 6.62 -0.98 -7.05
C ALA A 61 5.77 -0.70 -8.30
N ALA A 62 6.31 -1.01 -9.48
CA ALA A 62 5.63 -0.73 -10.76
C ALA A 62 4.24 -1.37 -10.89
N HIS A 63 4.03 -2.54 -10.28
CA HIS A 63 2.75 -3.26 -10.35
C HIS A 63 1.63 -2.63 -9.51
N CYS A 64 1.96 -1.72 -8.57
CA CYS A 64 1.01 -1.05 -7.70
C CYS A 64 0.07 -0.11 -8.48
N TRP A 65 0.57 0.50 -9.56
CA TRP A 65 -0.17 1.47 -10.37
C TRP A 65 -1.15 0.82 -11.38
N GLY A 66 -1.14 -0.51 -11.49
CA GLY A 66 -1.85 -1.23 -12.57
C GLY A 66 -1.10 -1.14 -13.90
N SER A 67 -1.56 -1.88 -14.93
CA SER A 67 -0.89 -1.87 -16.22
C SER A 67 -1.02 -0.48 -16.83
N TRP A 68 0.08 0.27 -16.81
CA TRP A 68 0.25 1.45 -17.65
C TRP A 68 0.05 1.00 -19.10
N ARG A 69 -1.15 1.21 -19.66
CA ARG A 69 -1.33 1.04 -21.09
C ARG A 69 -0.45 2.07 -21.78
N LYS A 70 0.65 1.61 -22.38
CA LYS A 70 1.29 2.36 -23.47
C LYS A 70 0.22 2.56 -24.55
N ARG A 71 -0.30 3.77 -24.70
CA ARG A 71 -1.05 4.11 -25.92
C ARG A 71 -0.07 3.90 -27.09
N PRO A 72 -0.40 3.09 -28.12
CA PRO A 72 0.46 2.95 -29.28
C PRO A 72 0.62 4.35 -29.91
N GLY A 73 1.84 4.86 -30.02
CA GLY A 73 2.13 6.18 -30.62
C GLY A 73 2.05 7.40 -29.69
N GLY A 74 1.84 7.25 -28.38
CA GLY A 74 1.86 8.38 -27.45
C GLY A 74 3.27 8.70 -26.95
N ARG A 75 3.78 9.93 -27.21
CA ARG A 75 4.89 10.52 -26.45
C ARG A 75 4.56 10.36 -24.96
N GLN A 76 5.50 9.88 -24.16
CA GLN A 76 5.32 9.58 -22.73
C GLN A 76 4.48 10.66 -22.03
N PRO A 77 3.33 10.34 -21.42
CA PRO A 77 2.53 11.34 -20.75
C PRO A 77 2.92 11.43 -19.28
N TRP A 78 4.20 11.24 -18.92
CA TRP A 78 4.70 11.54 -17.58
C TRP A 78 4.67 13.07 -17.41
N GLY A 79 3.46 13.60 -17.32
CA GLY A 79 3.17 14.88 -16.73
C GLY A 79 3.06 14.69 -15.22
N PRO A 80 3.35 15.73 -14.43
CA PRO A 80 3.39 15.69 -12.97
C PRO A 80 2.07 15.25 -12.30
N SER A 81 0.96 15.17 -13.05
CA SER A 81 -0.37 14.85 -12.53
C SER A 81 -0.68 13.35 -12.37
N SER A 82 0.22 12.45 -12.79
CA SER A 82 0.01 10.99 -12.67
C SER A 82 0.87 10.34 -11.59
N CYS A 83 1.65 11.11 -10.82
CA CYS A 83 2.31 10.59 -9.63
C CYS A 83 1.37 10.77 -8.44
N PRO A 84 1.25 9.77 -7.54
CA PRO A 84 0.52 9.99 -6.30
C PRO A 84 1.25 11.07 -5.51
N VAL A 85 0.59 12.20 -5.30
CA VAL A 85 1.12 13.25 -4.44
C VAL A 85 1.25 12.67 -3.04
N ALA A 86 2.47 12.68 -2.51
CA ALA A 86 2.68 12.35 -1.11
C ALA A 86 1.91 13.35 -0.25
N LYS A 87 0.92 12.88 0.48
CA LYS A 87 0.37 13.64 1.60
C LYS A 87 1.27 13.34 2.80
N PRO A 88 2.02 14.32 3.33
CA PRO A 88 2.72 14.12 4.59
C PRO A 88 1.66 13.98 5.69
N GLY A 89 1.66 12.84 6.37
CA GLY A 89 0.70 12.59 7.45
C GLY A 89 0.55 11.12 7.79
N TRP A 90 1.59 10.54 8.40
CA TRP A 90 1.53 9.44 9.38
C TRP A 90 2.71 9.55 10.34
#